data_AF-A0A4W2CXR0-F1
#
_entry.id   AF-A0A4W2CXR0-F1
#
_cell.length_a   1.000
_cell.length_b   1.000
_cell.length_c   1.000
_cell.angle_alpha   90.00
_cell.angle_beta   90.00
_cell.angle_gamma   90.00
#
_symmetry.space_group_name_H-M   'P 1'
#
loop_
_entity.id
_entity.type
_entity.pdbx_description
1 polymer ?
#
loop_
_entity_poly.entity_id
_entity_poly.type
_entity_poly.pdbx_seq_one_letter_code
_entity_poly.pdbx_strand_id
1 'polypeptide(L)'
;MAELQQPQVQEAVDSMVKSLERENIRKMQGLMFRCSTACCEESQASMQQVHQCIEHCHAPLAQAQAPVTSELEKFQDRPSKVPDPLTAQIPRGWQVHVTSLWSSGV
;
A
#
# COMPACT_ATOMS: atom_id res chain seq x y z
N MET A 1 5.74 35.48 -10.17
CA MET A 1 6.34 34.39 -10.99
C MET A 1 6.44 33.06 -10.24
N ALA A 2 6.38 33.01 -8.90
CA ALA A 2 6.46 31.74 -8.14
C ALA A 2 5.15 30.93 -8.06
N GLU A 3 3.98 31.54 -8.31
CA GLU A 3 2.67 30.89 -8.16
C GLU A 3 2.25 29.97 -9.33
N LEU A 4 2.81 30.16 -10.53
CA LEU A 4 2.46 29.33 -11.71
C LEU A 4 3.27 28.02 -11.80
N GLN A 5 4.30 27.86 -10.97
CA GLN A 5 5.14 26.66 -10.96
C GLN A 5 4.60 25.57 -10.01
N GLN A 6 3.91 25.94 -8.94
CA GLN A 6 3.31 24.99 -8.00
C GLN A 6 2.34 23.98 -8.63
N PRO A 7 1.35 24.38 -9.46
CA PRO A 7 0.40 23.43 -10.03
C PRO A 7 1.05 22.46 -11.03
N GLN A 8 2.03 22.93 -11.81
CA GLN A 8 2.75 22.08 -12.77
C GLN A 8 3.65 21.06 -12.08
N VAL A 9 4.28 21.45 -10.96
CA VAL A 9 5.08 20.53 -10.15
C VAL A 9 4.19 19.47 -9.50
N GLN A 10 3.02 19.84 -8.99
CA GLN A 10 2.06 18.88 -8.42
C GLN A 10 1.57 17.87 -9.45
N GLU A 11 1.21 18.32 -10.66
CA GLU A 11 0.76 17.44 -11.74
C GLU A 11 1.88 16.46 -12.19
N ALA A 12 3.12 16.96 -12.28
CA ALA A 12 4.27 16.12 -12.61
C ALA A 12 4.53 15.05 -11.52
N VAL A 13 4.42 15.42 -10.25
CA VAL A 13 4.55 14.49 -9.11
C VAL A 13 3.43 13.45 -9.16
N ASP A 14 2.17 13.87 -9.33
CA ASP A 14 1.02 12.95 -9.42
C ASP A 14 1.15 11.96 -10.59
N SER A 15 1.63 12.44 -11.75
CA SER A 15 1.88 11.58 -12.92
C SER A 15 2.99 10.55 -12.65
N MET A 16 4.06 10.98 -11.98
CA MET A 16 5.15 10.09 -11.56
C MET A 16 4.66 9.02 -10.58
N VAL A 17 3.83 9.39 -9.59
CA VAL A 17 3.24 8.46 -8.62
C VAL A 17 2.37 7.42 -9.30
N LYS A 18 1.48 7.86 -10.20
CA LYS A 18 0.61 6.96 -10.95
C LYS A 18 1.42 5.98 -11.80
N SER A 19 2.54 6.44 -12.36
CA SER A 19 3.45 5.58 -13.14
C SER A 19 4.17 4.57 -12.24
N LEU A 20 4.70 5.01 -11.10
CA LEU A 20 5.34 4.14 -10.10
C LEU A 20 4.38 3.06 -9.57
N GLU A 21 3.15 3.46 -9.24
CA GLU A 21 2.10 2.55 -8.76
C GLU A 21 1.75 1.50 -9.81
N ARG A 22 1.47 1.94 -11.04
CA ARG A 22 1.07 1.06 -12.14
C ARG A 22 2.17 0.11 -12.57
N GLU A 23 3.40 0.60 -12.65
CA GLU A 23 4.52 -0.16 -13.22
C GLU A 23 5.24 -1.03 -12.19
N ASN A 24 5.24 -0.64 -10.92
CA ASN A 24 6.01 -1.32 -9.88
C ASN A 24 5.11 -1.89 -8.78
N ILE A 25 4.33 -1.05 -8.10
CA ILE A 25 3.56 -1.48 -6.92
C ILE A 25 2.54 -2.57 -7.27
N ARG A 26 1.76 -2.41 -8.36
CA ARG A 26 0.81 -3.46 -8.78
C ARG A 26 1.50 -4.78 -9.15
N LYS A 27 2.67 -4.72 -9.79
CA LYS A 27 3.43 -5.93 -10.14
C LYS A 27 3.94 -6.63 -8.88
N MET A 28 4.47 -5.86 -7.93
CA MET A 28 4.93 -6.38 -6.65
C MET A 28 3.78 -6.99 -5.84
N GLN A 29 2.61 -6.33 -5.79
CA GLN A 29 1.40 -6.89 -5.18
C GLN A 29 0.98 -8.20 -5.88
N GLY A 30 1.00 -8.25 -7.21
CA GLY A 30 0.70 -9.45 -7.96
C GLY A 30 1.64 -10.63 -7.66
N LEU A 31 2.94 -10.35 -7.50
CA LEU A 31 3.93 -11.36 -7.09
C LEU A 31 3.71 -11.82 -5.65
N MET A 32 3.46 -10.89 -4.73
CA MET A 32 3.16 -11.18 -3.33
C MET A 32 1.94 -12.11 -3.23
N PHE A 33 0.83 -11.79 -3.90
CA PHE A 33 -0.38 -12.63 -3.84
C PHE A 33 -0.14 -14.02 -4.43
N ARG A 34 0.59 -14.13 -5.56
CA ARG A 34 0.94 -15.43 -6.14
C ARG A 34 1.84 -16.26 -5.23
N CYS A 35 2.77 -15.63 -4.52
CA CYS A 35 3.59 -16.27 -3.51
C CYS A 35 2.72 -16.81 -2.36
N SER A 36 1.82 -15.96 -1.82
CA SER A 36 0.93 -16.35 -0.73
C SER A 36 -0.02 -17.48 -1.12
N THR A 37 -0.53 -17.52 -2.37
CA THR A 37 -1.34 -18.65 -2.83
C THR A 37 -0.53 -19.94 -2.89
N ALA A 38 0.72 -19.90 -3.36
CA ALA A 38 1.59 -21.06 -3.38
C ALA A 38 1.89 -21.57 -1.95
N CYS A 39 2.06 -20.67 -0.97
CA CYS A 39 2.20 -21.05 0.43
C CYS A 39 0.98 -21.83 0.95
N CYS A 40 -0.23 -21.45 0.55
CA CYS A 40 -1.47 -22.10 0.99
C CYS A 40 -1.76 -23.43 0.28
N GLU A 41 -1.19 -23.65 -0.91
CA GLU A 41 -1.36 -24.90 -1.67
C GLU A 41 -0.47 -26.04 -1.14
N GLU A 42 0.56 -25.71 -0.34
CA GLU A 42 1.45 -26.71 0.27
C GLU A 42 0.72 -27.52 1.35
N SER A 43 0.23 -28.69 0.94
CA SER A 43 -0.60 -29.57 1.77
C SER A 43 0.16 -30.27 2.88
N GLN A 44 1.50 -30.32 2.81
CA GLN A 44 2.34 -30.95 3.83
C GLN A 44 2.82 -29.96 4.90
N ALA A 45 2.65 -28.65 4.68
CA ALA A 45 3.04 -27.63 5.62
C ALA A 45 2.04 -27.54 6.79
N SER A 46 2.56 -27.37 7.99
CA SER A 46 1.76 -26.98 9.15
C SER A 46 1.24 -25.54 9.00
N MET A 47 0.16 -25.23 9.70
CA MET A 47 -0.42 -23.88 9.73
C MET A 47 0.59 -22.77 10.08
N GLN A 48 1.53 -23.07 10.99
CA GLN A 48 2.58 -22.11 11.39
C GLN A 48 3.57 -21.84 10.25
N GLN A 49 3.95 -22.89 9.51
CA GLN A 49 4.84 -22.76 8.36
C GLN A 49 4.18 -21.96 7.23
N VAL A 50 2.88 -22.18 6.98
CA VAL A 50 2.11 -21.40 6.00
C VAL A 50 2.05 -19.93 6.39
N HIS A 51 1.79 -19.60 7.67
CA HIS A 51 1.81 -18.21 8.14
C HIS A 51 3.16 -17.54 7.93
N GLN A 52 4.24 -18.21 8.33
CA GLN A 52 5.59 -17.68 8.17
C GLN A 52 5.97 -17.51 6.69
N CYS A 53 5.49 -18.40 5.81
CA CYS A 53 5.67 -18.27 4.36
C CYS A 53 4.98 -17.01 3.82
N ILE A 54 3.73 -16.76 4.23
CA ILE A 54 2.96 -15.57 3.82
C ILE A 54 3.63 -14.28 4.31
N GLU A 55 4.12 -14.24 5.56
CA GLU A 55 4.87 -13.09 6.08
C GLU A 55 6.09 -12.77 5.22
N HIS A 56 6.85 -13.79 4.80
CA HIS A 56 7.97 -13.60 3.87
C HIS A 56 7.53 -13.09 2.49
N CYS A 57 6.38 -13.53 1.97
CA CYS A 57 5.85 -13.03 0.70
C CYS A 57 5.49 -11.53 0.77
N HIS A 58 5.11 -11.02 1.96
CA HIS A 58 4.68 -9.63 2.16
C HIS A 58 5.86 -8.68 2.39
N ALA A 59 6.95 -9.16 2.98
CA ALA A 59 8.10 -8.33 3.36
C ALA A 59 8.69 -7.47 2.21
N PRO A 60 8.87 -7.97 0.97
CA PRO A 60 9.40 -7.16 -0.12
C PRO A 60 8.49 -5.99 -0.51
N LEU A 61 7.16 -6.19 -0.45
CA LEU A 61 6.20 -5.13 -0.75
C LEU A 61 6.22 -4.05 0.32
N ALA A 62 6.25 -4.44 1.60
CA ALA A 62 6.36 -3.51 2.71
C ALA A 62 7.64 -2.65 2.64
N GLN A 63 8.78 -3.27 2.30
CA GLN A 63 10.06 -2.59 2.13
C GLN A 63 10.05 -1.58 0.97
N ALA A 64 9.31 -1.83 -0.10
CA ALA A 64 9.20 -0.91 -1.23
C ALA A 64 8.15 0.18 -1.03
N GLN A 65 7.08 -0.11 -0.30
CA GLN A 65 5.96 0.83 -0.12
C GLN A 65 6.29 1.96 0.87
N ALA A 66 6.98 1.66 1.97
CA ALA A 66 7.36 2.66 2.99
C ALA A 66 8.22 3.83 2.46
N PRO A 67 9.31 3.62 1.71
CA PRO A 67 10.12 4.73 1.19
C PRO A 67 9.39 5.51 0.10
N VAL A 68 8.60 4.87 -0.76
CA VAL A 68 7.83 5.56 -1.81
C VAL A 68 6.80 6.51 -1.19
N THR A 69 6.09 6.07 -0.15
CA THR A 69 5.13 6.92 0.58
C THR A 69 5.85 8.06 1.30
N SER A 70 6.96 7.77 2.00
CA SER A 70 7.69 8.81 2.75
C SER A 70 8.32 9.86 1.83
N GLU A 71 8.90 9.47 0.69
CA GLU A 71 9.41 10.43 -0.28
C GLU A 71 8.28 11.26 -0.88
N LEU A 72 7.10 10.66 -1.10
CA LEU A 72 5.97 11.38 -1.66
C LEU A 72 5.32 12.35 -0.69
N GLU A 73 5.28 12.03 0.60
CA GLU A 73 4.84 12.94 1.66
C GLU A 73 5.72 14.19 1.74
N LYS A 74 7.04 14.06 1.51
CA LYS A 74 7.97 15.19 1.47
C LYS A 74 7.69 16.16 0.30
N PHE A 75 7.12 15.67 -0.80
CA PHE A 75 6.67 16.52 -1.91
C PHE A 75 5.27 17.10 -1.69
N GLN A 76 4.51 16.57 -0.72
CA GLN A 76 3.14 16.97 -0.40
C GLN A 76 3.02 17.87 0.85
N ASP A 77 4.12 18.45 1.35
CA ASP A 77 4.15 19.35 2.53
C ASP A 77 3.52 20.74 2.26
N ARG A 78 2.33 20.72 1.64
CA ARG A 78 1.20 21.61 1.90
C ARG A 78 -0.06 20.75 2.08
N PRO A 79 -0.38 20.33 3.31
CA PRO A 79 -1.56 19.52 3.57
C PRO A 79 -2.83 20.35 3.39
N SER A 80 -3.48 20.21 2.23
CA SER A 80 -4.93 20.40 2.15
C SER A 80 -5.55 19.10 2.63
N LYS A 81 -6.25 19.12 3.77
CA LYS A 81 -6.95 17.96 4.32
C LYS A 81 -7.85 17.32 3.23
N VAL A 82 -7.43 16.19 2.69
CA VAL A 82 -8.29 15.31 1.89
C VAL A 82 -8.40 14.00 2.67
N PRO A 83 -9.60 13.64 3.18
CA PRO A 83 -9.80 12.32 3.77
C PRO A 83 -9.73 11.24 2.70
N ASP A 84 -9.00 10.16 3.00
CA ASP A 84 -8.79 9.00 2.12
C ASP A 84 -10.10 8.42 1.53
N PRO A 85 -10.16 8.19 0.19
CA PRO A 85 -11.31 7.58 -0.46
C PRO A 85 -11.50 6.08 -0.12
N LEU A 86 -10.56 5.44 0.58
CA LEU A 86 -10.68 4.03 0.99
C LEU A 86 -11.76 3.80 2.07
N THR A 87 -12.26 4.86 2.72
CA THR A 87 -13.33 4.76 3.72
C THR A 87 -14.75 4.73 3.12
N ALA A 88 -14.90 4.96 1.81
CA ALA A 88 -16.22 5.19 1.20
C ALA A 88 -16.94 3.92 0.69
N GLN A 89 -16.36 2.72 0.79
CA GLN A 89 -16.96 1.49 0.24
C GLN A 89 -17.24 0.37 1.25
N ILE A 90 -17.07 0.59 2.55
CA ILE A 90 -17.27 -0.47 3.56
C ILE A 90 -18.69 -0.37 4.15
N PRO A 91 -19.55 -1.41 4.03
CA PRO A 91 -20.84 -1.44 4.69
C PRO A 91 -20.66 -1.26 6.20
N ARG A 92 -21.50 -0.44 6.84
CA ARG A 92 -21.32 0.02 8.24
C ARG A 92 -21.13 -1.10 9.29
N GLY A 93 -21.38 -2.36 8.96
CA GLY A 93 -21.12 -3.52 9.82
C GLY A 93 -19.65 -3.97 9.89
N TRP A 94 -18.78 -3.53 8.98
CA TRP A 94 -17.35 -3.93 8.94
C TRP A 94 -16.40 -2.87 9.53
N GLN A 95 -16.94 -1.72 9.93
CA GLN A 95 -16.17 -0.57 10.41
C GLN A 95 -15.49 -0.82 11.76
N VAL A 96 -16.01 -1.74 12.58
CA VAL A 96 -15.50 -2.06 13.92
C VAL A 96 -14.32 -3.06 13.87
N HIS A 97 -14.23 -3.87 12.82
CA HIS A 97 -13.16 -4.86 12.65
C HIS A 97 -11.87 -4.24 12.09
N VAL A 98 -12.00 -3.28 11.16
CA VAL A 98 -10.84 -2.61 10.53
C VAL A 98 -10.11 -1.67 11.50
N THR A 99 -10.83 -0.95 12.37
CA THR A 99 -10.21 -0.09 13.38
C THR A 99 -9.50 -0.90 14.46
N SER A 100 -9.99 -2.10 14.79
CA SER A 100 -9.31 -2.98 15.74
C SER A 100 -8.02 -3.59 15.18
N LEU A 101 -7.92 -3.86 13.87
CA LEU A 101 -6.68 -4.34 13.26
C LEU A 101 -5.62 -3.24 13.14
N TRP A 102 -6.01 -1.99 12.87
CA TRP A 102 -5.08 -0.86 12.77
C TRP A 102 -4.49 -0.43 14.12
N SER A 103 -5.20 -0.65 15.24
CA SER A 103 -4.65 -0.44 16.59
C SER A 103 -3.74 -1.57 17.09
N SER A 104 -3.74 -2.73 16.44
CA SER A 104 -2.94 -3.90 16.87
C SER A 104 -1.60 -4.07 16.13
N GLY A 105 -1.24 -3.16 15.22
CA GLY A 105 0.13 -3.06 14.70
C GLY A 105 0.69 -4.37 14.15
N VAL A 106 0.03 -4.94 13.13
CA VAL A 106 0.61 -5.94 12.22
C VAL A 106 0.85 -5.29 10.87
#